data_AF-A0A7X1P5Z1-F1
#
_entry.id   AF-A0A7X1P5Z1-F1
#
_cell.length_a   1.000
_cell.length_b   1.000
_cell.length_c   1.000
_cell.angle_alpha   90.00
_cell.angle_beta   90.00
_cell.angle_gamma   90.00
#
_symmetry.space_group_name_H-M   'P 1'
#
loop_
_entity.id
_entity.type
_entity.pdbx_description
1 polymer ?
#
loop_
_entity_poly.entity_id
_entity_poly.type
_entity_poly.pdbx_seq_one_letter_code
_entity_poly.pdbx_strand_id
1 'polypeptide(L)' 'MSYGIFNDQRGMDARAAFIVDEQGVIRYSQVYAPGTIPESKDLLEALKKL' A
#
# COMPACT_ATOMS: atom_id res chain seq x y z
N MET A 1 -7.53 14.18 3.07
CA MET A 1 -6.79 13.58 1.95
C MET A 1 -7.01 12.08 1.98
N SER A 2 -7.27 11.46 0.83
CA SER A 2 -7.49 10.02 0.69
C SER A 2 -6.20 9.37 0.15
N TYR A 3 -6.01 8.08 0.43
CA TYR A 3 -4.87 7.29 -0.08
C TYR A 3 -4.91 7.05 -1.60
N GLY A 4 -5.97 7.49 -2.30
CA GLY A 4 -6.04 7.46 -3.77
C GLY A 4 -6.20 6.06 -4.38
N ILE A 5 -6.61 5.08 -3.58
CA ILE A 5 -6.73 3.66 -3.99
C ILE A 5 -8.17 3.19 -4.23
N PHE A 6 -9.16 4.06 -3.99
CA PHE A 6 -10.55 3.70 -4.21
C PHE A 6 -10.79 3.44 -5.70
N ASN A 7 -11.39 2.30 -6.01
CA ASN A 7 -11.78 1.93 -7.37
C ASN A 7 -13.27 2.22 -7.56
N ASP A 8 -13.58 3.33 -8.24
CA ASP A 8 -14.95 3.78 -8.50
C ASP A 8 -15.78 2.76 -9.31
N GLN A 9 -15.14 1.99 -10.19
CA GLN A 9 -15.84 1.00 -11.02
C GLN A 9 -16.29 -0.22 -10.21
N ARG A 10 -15.53 -0.56 -9.16
CA ARG A 10 -15.79 -1.71 -8.30
C ARG A 10 -16.44 -1.33 -6.97
N GLY A 11 -16.51 -0.04 -6.66
CA GLY A 11 -17.06 0.47 -5.40
C GLY A 11 -16.26 0.04 -4.17
N MET A 12 -14.96 -0.23 -4.33
CA MET A 12 -14.10 -0.72 -3.24
C MET A 12 -12.66 -0.27 -3.43
N ASP A 13 -11.89 -0.28 -2.35
CA ASP A 13 -10.46 -0.03 -2.40
C ASP A 13 -9.72 -1.12 -3.17
N ALA A 14 -8.74 -0.71 -3.98
CA ALA A 14 -7.72 -1.62 -4.48
C ALA A 14 -6.89 -2.15 -3.31
N ARG A 15 -6.38 -3.39 -3.44
CA ARG A 15 -5.44 -3.91 -2.46
C ARG A 15 -4.15 -3.08 -2.53
N ALA A 16 -3.75 -2.49 -1.41
CA ALA A 16 -2.55 -1.67 -1.33
C ALA A 16 -1.85 -1.81 0.04
N ALA A 17 -0.57 -1.45 0.09
CA ALA A 17 0.22 -1.34 1.30
C ALA A 17 0.97 -0.01 1.32
N PHE A 18 1.03 0.60 2.51
CA PHE A 18 1.71 1.85 2.76
C PHE A 18 2.63 1.70 3.96
N ILE A 19 3.78 2.37 3.94
CA ILE A 19 4.61 2.57 5.12
C ILE A 19 4.62 4.06 5.42
N VAL A 20 4.25 4.41 6.66
CA VAL A 20 4.15 5.79 7.13
C VAL A 20 5.17 5.96 8.25
N ASP A 21 5.95 7.04 8.19
CA ASP A 21 6.90 7.37 9.25
C ASP A 21 6.24 8.05 10.46
N GLU A 22 7.04 8.33 11.49
CA GLU A 22 6.59 8.96 12.74
C GLU A 22 6.08 10.40 12.54
N GLN A 23 6.45 11.06 11.43
CA GLN A 23 5.96 12.39 11.06
C GLN A 23 4.66 12.32 10.24
N GLY A 24 4.14 11.12 9.97
CA GLY A 24 2.93 10.91 9.18
C GLY A 24 3.17 10.96 7.66
N VAL A 25 4.42 10.88 7.21
CA VAL A 25 4.77 10.91 5.78
C VAL A 25 4.78 9.49 5.19
N ILE A 26 4.10 9.31 4.06
CA ILE A 26 4.13 8.05 3.31
C ILE A 26 5.52 7.90 2.67
N ARG A 27 6.29 6.91 3.12
CA ARG A 27 7.64 6.58 2.60
C ARG A 27 7.63 5.44 1.59
N TYR A 28 6.55 4.67 1.57
CA TYR A 28 6.31 3.59 0.60
C TYR A 28 4.82 3.51 0.27
N SER A 29 4.50 3.30 -0.99
CA SER A 29 3.13 3.10 -1.49
C SER A 29 3.15 2.07 -2.60
N GLN A 30 2.41 0.98 -2.43
CA GLN A 30 2.29 -0.07 -3.44
C GLN A 30 0.83 -0.47 -3.59
N VAL A 31 0.34 -0.42 -4.83
CA VAL A 31 -0.97 -0.96 -5.22
C VAL A 31 -0.75 -2.30 -5.91
N TYR A 32 -1.49 -3.31 -5.49
CA TYR A 32 -1.37 -4.66 -6.02
C TYR A 32 -2.40 -4.91 -7.11
N ALA A 33 -2.00 -5.67 -8.14
CA ALA A 33 -2.92 -6.11 -9.17
C ALA A 33 -4.02 -7.01 -8.57
N PRO A 34 -5.23 -7.04 -9.16
CA PRO A 34 -6.29 -7.94 -8.71
C PRO A 34 -5.82 -9.41 -8.69
N GLY A 35 -6.11 -10.12 -7.60
CA GLY A 35 -5.68 -11.50 -7.41
C GLY A 35 -4.27 -11.68 -6.84
N THR A 36 -3.47 -10.61 -6.76
CA THR A 36 -2.18 -10.66 -6.06
C THR A 36 -2.39 -10.65 -4.55
N ILE A 37 -1.74 -11.59 -3.86
CA ILE A 37 -1.69 -11.64 -2.40
C ILE A 37 -0.29 -11.19 -1.98
N PRO A 38 -0.15 -10.04 -1.31
CA PRO A 38 1.14 -9.59 -0.83
C PRO A 38 1.64 -10.50 0.30
N GLU A 39 2.96 -10.69 0.35
CA GLU A 39 3.60 -11.41 1.44
C GLU A 39 4.15 -10.45 2.48
N SER A 40 4.01 -10.80 3.77
CA SER A 40 4.56 -9.99 4.86
C SER A 40 6.07 -9.80 4.75
N LYS A 41 6.78 -10.78 4.15
CA LYS A 41 8.23 -10.69 3.92
C LYS A 41 8.59 -9.51 3.01
N ASP A 42 7.84 -9.30 1.92
CA ASP A 42 8.10 -8.21 0.98
C ASP A 42 7.92 -6.85 1.63
N LEU A 43 6.90 -6.71 2.48
CA LEU A 43 6.66 -5.47 3.22
C LEU A 43 7.77 -5.20 4.26
N LEU A 44 8.24 -6.24 4.95
CA LEU A 44 9.37 -6.12 5.88
C LEU A 44 10.67 -5.75 5.16
N GLU A 45 10.90 -6.29 3.96
CA GLU A 45 12.05 -5.91 3.13
C GLU A 45 11.94 -4.48 2.60
N ALA A 46 10.74 -4.03 2.22
CA ALA A 46 10.50 -2.65 1.86
C ALA A 46 10.77 -1.70 3.05
N LEU A 47 10.31 -2.06 4.25
CA LEU A 47 10.55 -1.29 5.48
C LEU A 47 12.04 -1.15 5.79
N LYS A 48 12.84 -2.21 5.64
CA LYS A 48 14.29 -2.18 5.90
C LYS A 48 15.09 -1.29 4.95
N LYS A 49 14.52 -0.90 3.80
CA LYS A 49 15.16 -0.04 2.79
C LYS A 49 14.89 1.44 3.00
N LEU A 50 14.01 1.78 3.95
CA LEU A 50 13.69 3.15 4.34
C LEU A 50 14.62 3.63 5.45
#